data_AF-A0A344UIN1-F1
#
_entry.id   AF-A0A344UIN1-F1
#
_cell.length_a   1.000
_cell.length_b   1.000
_cell.length_c   1.000
_cell.angle_alpha   90.00
_cell.angle_beta   90.00
_cell.angle_gamma   90.00
#
_symmetry.space_group_name_H-M   'P 1'
#
loop_
_entity.id
_entity.type
_entity.pdbx_description
1 polymer ?
#
loop_
_entity_poly.entity_id
_entity_poly.type
_entity_poly.pdbx_seq_one_letter_code
_entity_poly.pdbx_strand_id
1 'polypeptide(L)' 'MRRAKAPLATSDMVVFNYRRPVRARRVGLPDGDGLWLVEMLDLRGGLWVWQDESAGADAALERARRLSLMLE' A
#
# COMPACT_ATOMS: atom_id res chain seq x y z
N MET A 1 -10.35 -28.50 -11.96
CA MET A 1 -9.58 -28.02 -10.78
C MET A 1 -9.36 -26.52 -10.91
N ARG A 2 -10.03 -25.68 -10.11
CA ARG A 2 -9.73 -24.24 -10.05
C ARG A 2 -8.38 -24.09 -9.36
N ARG A 3 -7.33 -23.69 -10.10
CA ARG A 3 -6.09 -23.20 -9.48
C ARG A 3 -6.48 -21.99 -8.62
N ALA A 4 -6.40 -22.12 -7.31
CA ALA A 4 -6.31 -20.95 -6.45
C ALA A 4 -5.05 -20.20 -6.91
N LYS A 5 -5.22 -19.02 -7.52
CA LYS A 5 -4.09 -18.09 -7.75
C LYS A 5 -3.45 -17.92 -6.37
N ALA A 6 -2.19 -18.33 -6.24
CA ALA A 6 -1.42 -18.07 -5.04
C ALA A 6 -1.60 -16.60 -4.65
N PRO A 7 -1.75 -16.26 -3.36
CA PRO A 7 -1.89 -14.87 -2.95
C PRO A 7 -0.72 -14.09 -3.54
N LEU A 8 -1.00 -12.97 -4.21
CA LEU A 8 0.04 -12.04 -4.68
C LEU A 8 0.98 -11.82 -3.49
N ALA A 9 2.21 -12.31 -3.58
CA ALA A 9 3.15 -12.24 -2.49
C ALA A 9 3.41 -10.76 -2.18
N THR A 10 2.93 -10.28 -1.04
CA THR A 10 3.32 -8.99 -0.50
C THR A 10 4.73 -9.12 0.05
N SER A 11 5.71 -8.69 -0.73
CA SER A 11 7.12 -8.81 -0.37
C SER A 11 7.55 -7.79 0.68
N ASP A 12 6.98 -6.57 0.65
CA ASP A 12 7.41 -5.46 1.49
C ASP A 12 6.21 -4.60 1.94
N MET A 13 6.19 -4.18 3.21
CA MET A 13 5.17 -3.28 3.76
C MET A 13 5.76 -2.35 4.83
N VAL A 14 5.49 -1.05 4.71
CA VAL A 14 5.86 -0.02 5.68
C VAL A 14 4.62 0.73 6.13
N VAL A 15 4.45 0.93 7.43
CA VAL A 15 3.30 1.64 8.02
C VAL A 15 3.78 2.91 8.71
N PHE A 16 3.15 4.04 8.35
CA PHE A 16 3.28 5.32 9.01
C PHE A 16 2.03 5.56 9.86
N ASN A 17 2.21 5.83 11.16
CA ASN A 17 1.11 6.02 12.10
C ASN A 17 1.27 7.33 12.88
N TYR A 18 1.30 8.45 12.16
CA TYR A 18 1.34 9.78 12.77
C TYR A 18 -0.08 10.25 13.12
N ARG A 19 -0.70 11.11 12.29
CA ARG A 19 -2.07 11.60 12.51
C ARG A 19 -3.12 10.55 12.13
N ARG A 20 -2.83 9.79 11.08
CA ARG A 20 -3.66 8.67 10.62
C ARG A 20 -2.78 7.51 10.13
N PRO A 21 -3.21 6.24 10.31
CA PRO A 21 -2.47 5.10 9.81
C PRO A 21 -2.51 5.07 8.28
N VAL A 22 -1.34 5.08 7.65
CA VAL A 22 -1.14 4.94 6.21
C VAL A 22 -0.04 3.93 5.98
N ARG A 23 -0.16 3.06 4.98
CA ARG A 23 0.86 2.08 4.65
C ARG A 23 1.23 2.16 3.17
N ALA A 24 2.49 1.92 2.88
CA ALA A 24 2.97 1.60 1.55
C ALA A 24 3.22 0.09 1.50
N ARG A 25 2.58 -0.60 0.56
CA ARG A 25 2.62 -2.06 0.44
C ARG A 25 2.97 -2.45 -0.98
N ARG A 26 4.03 -3.24 -1.14
CA ARG A 26 4.45 -3.77 -2.43
C ARG A 26 3.61 -5.00 -2.78
N VAL A 27 3.04 -5.01 -3.98
CA VAL A 27 2.30 -6.14 -4.55
C VAL A 27 3.00 -6.60 -5.82
N GLY A 28 3.23 -7.90 -5.96
CA GLY A 28 3.79 -8.48 -7.19
C GLY A 28 2.72 -8.63 -8.28
N LEU A 29 2.96 -8.10 -9.48
CA LEU A 29 2.06 -8.25 -10.62
C LEU A 29 2.37 -9.54 -11.38
N PRO A 30 1.41 -10.11 -12.15
CA PRO A 30 1.61 -11.33 -12.92
C PRO A 30 2.77 -11.29 -13.91
N ASP A 31 3.12 -10.10 -14.41
CA ASP A 31 4.17 -9.86 -15.41
C ASP A 31 5.57 -9.71 -14.79
N GLY A 32 5.71 -9.87 -13.47
CA GLY A 32 6.98 -9.86 -12.75
C GLY A 32 7.37 -8.51 -12.14
N ASP A 33 6.77 -7.41 -12.60
CA ASP A 33 6.94 -6.10 -11.99
C ASP A 33 6.15 -5.97 -10.67
N GLY A 34 6.67 -5.19 -9.74
CA GLY A 34 6.01 -4.89 -8.48
C GLY A 34 5.39 -3.49 -8.49
N LEU A 35 4.19 -3.34 -7.96
CA LEU A 35 3.55 -2.05 -7.75
C LEU A 35 3.50 -1.75 -6.25
N TRP A 36 3.75 -0.50 -5.87
CA TRP A 36 3.54 -0.03 -4.51
C TRP A 36 2.16 0.61 -4.40
N LEU A 37 1.34 0.07 -3.50
CA LEU A 37 0.04 0.63 -3.15
C LEU A 37 0.18 1.45 -1.89
N VAL A 38 -0.34 2.68 -1.93
CA VAL A 38 -0.48 3.53 -0.75
C VAL A 38 -1.92 3.41 -0.27
N GLU A 39 -2.09 2.94 0.96
CA GLU A 39 -3.39 2.67 1.56
C GLU A 39 -3.54 3.41 2.89
N MET A 40 -4.74 3.90 3.18
CA MET A 40 -5.08 4.57 4.43
C MET A 40 -6.09 3.74 5.21
N LEU A 41 -5.92 3.63 6.53
CA LEU A 41 -6.88 2.93 7.36
C LEU A 41 -8.13 3.80 7.57
N ASP A 42 -9.27 3.34 7.06
CA ASP A 42 -10.56 3.85 7.50
C ASP A 42 -10.85 3.28 8.90
N LEU A 43 -10.82 4.15 9.90
CA LEU A 43 -11.07 3.77 11.29
C LEU A 43 -12.52 3.38 11.57
N ARG A 44 -13.46 3.77 10.71
CA ARG A 44 -14.89 3.42 10.89
C ARG A 44 -15.16 1.98 10.46
N GLY A 45 -14.62 1.59 9.30
CA GLY A 45 -14.76 0.23 8.77
C GLY A 45 -13.65 -0.74 9.21
N GLY A 46 -12.52 -0.24 9.72
CA GLY A 46 -11.34 -1.05 10.01
C GLY A 46 -10.66 -1.60 8.74
N LEU A 47 -10.82 -0.90 7.61
CA LEU A 47 -10.39 -1.35 6.29
C LEU A 47 -9.31 -0.43 5.72
N TRP A 48 -8.34 -1.03 5.03
CA TRP A 48 -7.34 -0.28 4.28
C TRP A 48 -7.89 0.12 2.93
N VAL A 49 -8.02 1.42 2.69
CA VAL A 49 -8.55 2.01 1.47
C VAL A 49 -7.39 2.47 0.59
N TRP A 50 -7.42 2.08 -0.68
CA TRP A 50 -6.42 2.51 -1.66
C TRP A 50 -6.53 4.01 -1.94
N GLN A 51 -5.38 4.68 -1.95
CA GLN A 51 -5.29 6.14 -2.15
C GLN A 51 -4.47 6.52 -3.38
N ASP A 52 -3.39 5.78 -3.64
CA ASP A 52 -2.38 6.11 -4.64
C ASP A 52 -1.57 4.87 -5.00
N GLU A 53 -0.89 4.87 -6.15
CA GLU A 53 -0.02 3.78 -6.59
C GLU A 53 1.22 4.30 -7.30
N SER A 54 2.33 3.60 -7.13
CA SER A 54 3.62 3.99 -7.70
C SER A 54 4.45 2.77 -8.07
N ALA A 55 5.17 2.84 -9.19
CA ALA A 55 6.16 1.83 -9.56
C ALA A 55 7.41 1.90 -8.66
N GLY A 56 7.72 3.07 -8.09
CA GLY A 56 8.89 3.32 -7.24
C GLY A 56 8.57 3.31 -5.75
N ALA A 57 9.46 2.68 -4.96
CA ALA A 57 9.35 2.61 -3.50
C ALA A 57 9.43 3.99 -2.85
N ASP A 58 10.40 4.83 -3.22
CA ASP A 58 10.61 6.15 -2.60
C ASP A 58 9.38 7.05 -2.76
N ALA A 59 8.81 7.11 -3.96
CA ALA A 59 7.60 7.90 -4.23
C ALA A 59 6.40 7.39 -3.41
N ALA A 60 6.23 6.07 -3.29
CA ALA A 60 5.16 5.49 -2.49
C ALA A 60 5.34 5.77 -0.98
N LEU A 61 6.56 5.65 -0.47
CA LEU A 61 6.89 5.91 0.93
C LEU A 61 6.71 7.39 1.29
N GLU A 62 7.19 8.30 0.45
CA GLU A 62 7.01 9.73 0.64
C GLU A 62 5.51 10.10 0.59
N ARG A 63 4.76 9.54 -0.36
CA ARG A 63 3.29 9.74 -0.44
C ARG A 63 2.59 9.23 0.81
N ALA A 64 2.92 8.02 1.27
CA ALA A 64 2.36 7.44 2.48
C ALA A 64 2.67 8.27 3.74
N ARG A 65 3.91 8.76 3.86
CA ARG A 65 4.36 9.65 4.93
C ARG A 65 3.59 10.98 4.93
N ARG A 66 3.50 11.66 3.78
CA ARG A 66 2.76 12.93 3.64
C ARG A 66 1.28 12.75 3.97
N LEU A 67 0.67 11.69 3.44
CA LEU A 67 -0.71 11.34 3.77
C LEU A 67 -0.89 11.06 5.27
N SER A 68 0.01 10.33 5.92
CA SER A 68 -0.07 10.06 7.37
C SER A 68 0.03 11.33 8.22
N LEU A 69 0.72 12.37 7.72
CA LEU A 69 0.82 13.69 8.34
C LEU A 69 -0.35 14.64 7.97
N MET A 70 -1.23 14.24 7.05
CA MET A 70 -2.27 15.08 6.44
C MET A 70 -1.69 16.30 5.70
N LEU A 71 -0.53 16.13 5.07
CA LEU A 71 0.06 17.08 4.15
C LEU A 71 -0.29 16.59 2.75
N GLU A 72 -1.12 17.33 2.01
CA GLU A 72 -1.57 16.94 0.67
C GLU A 72 -0.42 17.01 -0.37
#